data_AF-A0AAD7QX81-F1
#
_entry.id   AF-A0AAD7QX81-F1
#
_cell.length_a   1.000
_cell.length_b   1.000
_cell.length_c   1.000
_cell.angle_alpha   90.00
_cell.angle_beta   90.00
_cell.angle_gamma   90.00
#
_symmetry.space_group_name_H-M   'P 1'
#
loop_
_entity.id
_entity.type
_entity.pdbx_description
1 polymer ?
#
loop_
_entity_poly.entity_id
_entity_poly.type
_entity_poly.pdbx_seq_one_letter_code
_entity_poly.pdbx_strand_id
1 'polypeptide(L)'
;MPPKILDRHTLKSWLLADPATDAFRPTSFAIIDVRDDDYAGGHIKTSRHHPSSSFATGLPYLHAELQKFPVLVFHCALSQQRGPAAASMYMRYKDMTGPHKTPGSEYADQKTGPEQEVYVLKGGFTEWQREFGKDERLTEDYDEGYWKYF
;
A
#
# COMPACT_ATOMS: atom_id res chain seq x y z
N MET A 1 13.02 -0.83 -10.94
CA MET A 1 11.90 -1.50 -11.63
C MET A 1 10.62 -0.72 -11.33
N PRO A 2 9.63 -0.64 -12.24
CA PRO A 2 8.33 -0.04 -11.92
C PRO A 2 7.57 -0.93 -10.90
N PRO A 3 6.66 -0.36 -10.11
CA PRO A 3 5.78 -1.15 -9.26
C PRO A 3 4.86 -2.05 -10.10
N LYS A 4 4.51 -3.22 -9.56
CA LYS A 4 3.56 -4.15 -10.19
C LYS A 4 2.14 -3.58 -10.10
N ILE A 5 1.22 -4.03 -10.96
CA ILE A 5 -0.20 -3.65 -10.88
C ILE A 5 -0.98 -4.77 -10.18
N LEU A 6 -1.85 -4.40 -9.24
CA LEU A 6 -2.74 -5.32 -8.52
C LEU A 6 -4.20 -5.04 -8.87
N ASP A 7 -4.98 -6.10 -9.10
CA ASP A 7 -6.43 -5.98 -9.30
C ASP A 7 -7.18 -5.96 -7.96
N ARG A 8 -8.31 -5.24 -7.91
CA ARG A 8 -9.14 -5.11 -6.71
C ARG A 8 -9.70 -6.45 -6.21
N HIS A 9 -10.03 -7.38 -7.10
CA HIS A 9 -10.53 -8.70 -6.72
C HIS A 9 -9.44 -9.52 -6.05
N THR A 10 -8.19 -9.37 -6.50
CA THR A 10 -7.04 -10.01 -5.84
C THR A 10 -6.85 -9.47 -4.43
N LEU A 11 -6.88 -8.13 -4.26
CA LEU A 11 -6.77 -7.52 -2.93
C LEU A 11 -7.94 -7.90 -2.01
N LYS A 12 -9.17 -7.96 -2.53
CA LYS A 12 -10.35 -8.49 -1.82
C LYS A 12 -10.10 -9.91 -1.32
N SER A 13 -9.62 -10.81 -2.18
CA SER A 13 -9.33 -12.19 -1.78
C SER A 13 -8.28 -12.25 -0.69
N TRP A 14 -7.26 -11.37 -0.71
CA TRP A 14 -6.26 -11.28 0.35
C TRP A 14 -6.83 -10.77 1.68
N LEU A 15 -7.74 -9.80 1.64
CA LEU A 15 -8.40 -9.26 2.84
C LEU A 15 -9.38 -10.25 3.50
N LEU A 16 -10.00 -11.11 2.70
CA LEU A 16 -10.95 -12.14 3.17
C LEU A 16 -10.29 -13.49 3.45
N ALA A 17 -8.99 -13.62 3.19
CA ALA A 17 -8.23 -14.85 3.40
C ALA A 17 -8.24 -15.25 4.88
N ASP A 18 -8.37 -16.55 5.14
CA ASP A 18 -8.36 -17.08 6.50
C ASP A 18 -6.93 -16.96 7.09
N PRO A 19 -6.73 -16.21 8.19
CA PRO A 19 -5.41 -16.05 8.80
C PRO A 19 -4.75 -17.37 9.23
N ALA A 20 -5.52 -18.43 9.45
CA ALA A 20 -5.03 -19.73 9.89
C ALA A 20 -4.56 -20.65 8.76
N THR A 21 -5.05 -20.46 7.53
CA THR A 21 -4.80 -21.41 6.42
C THR A 21 -4.22 -20.79 5.16
N ASP A 22 -4.30 -19.47 4.99
CA ASP A 22 -3.87 -18.82 3.74
C ASP A 22 -2.49 -18.15 3.85
N ALA A 23 -1.68 -18.32 2.79
CA ALA A 23 -0.34 -17.74 2.70
C ALA A 23 -0.33 -16.19 2.71
N PHE A 24 -1.43 -15.57 2.25
CA PHE A 24 -1.64 -14.13 2.20
C PHE A 24 -2.61 -13.67 3.30
N ARG A 25 -2.18 -13.84 4.56
CA ARG A 25 -2.88 -13.25 5.71
C ARG A 25 -2.72 -11.72 5.73
N PRO A 26 -3.64 -10.95 6.34
CA PRO A 26 -3.53 -9.48 6.46
C PRO A 26 -2.23 -8.97 7.09
N THR A 27 -1.49 -9.79 7.83
CA THR A 27 -0.17 -9.43 8.36
C THR A 27 0.97 -9.56 7.34
N SER A 28 0.73 -10.21 6.19
CA SER A 28 1.71 -10.45 5.13
C SER A 28 1.79 -9.31 4.11
N PHE A 29 0.92 -8.30 4.21
CA PHE A 29 0.95 -7.14 3.34
C PHE A 29 0.52 -5.87 4.07
N ALA A 30 0.88 -4.72 3.52
CA ALA A 30 0.37 -3.43 3.96
C ALA A 30 -0.30 -2.71 2.79
N ILE A 31 -1.43 -2.06 3.07
CA ILE A 31 -2.14 -1.19 2.11
C ILE A 31 -1.83 0.26 2.49
N ILE A 32 -1.34 1.05 1.55
CA ILE A 32 -0.94 2.43 1.75
C ILE A 32 -1.85 3.31 0.90
N ASP A 33 -2.71 4.07 1.58
CA ASP A 33 -3.58 5.07 0.96
C ASP A 33 -2.85 6.42 0.95
N VAL A 34 -2.56 6.94 -0.25
CA VAL A 34 -1.88 8.24 -0.41
C VAL A 34 -2.81 9.35 -0.90
N ARG A 35 -4.13 9.21 -0.71
CA ARG A 35 -5.09 10.30 -0.93
C ARG A 35 -4.82 11.47 0.03
N ASP A 36 -5.19 12.67 -0.40
CA ASP A 36 -5.05 13.89 0.40
C ASP A 36 -6.43 14.22 0.96
N ASP A 37 -7.01 15.37 0.60
CA ASP A 37 -8.37 15.76 1.02
C ASP A 37 -9.46 14.79 0.52
N ASP A 38 -9.18 14.10 -0.60
CA ASP A 38 -10.05 13.09 -1.19
C ASP A 38 -9.98 11.72 -0.49
N TYR A 39 -9.37 11.65 0.70
CA TYR A 39 -9.45 10.50 1.60
C TYR A 39 -10.85 10.33 2.20
N ALA A 40 -11.61 11.42 2.35
CA ALA A 40 -12.97 11.41 2.86
C ALA A 40 -13.91 10.49 2.04
N GLY A 41 -14.96 10.00 2.70
CA GLY A 41 -15.95 9.08 2.12
C GLY A 41 -15.66 7.58 2.32
N GLY A 42 -14.61 7.25 3.06
CA GLY A 42 -14.24 5.88 3.44
C GLY A 42 -12.88 5.46 2.89
N HIS A 43 -12.40 4.33 3.37
CA HIS A 43 -11.10 3.77 2.99
C HIS A 43 -11.07 2.25 3.04
N ILE A 44 -10.08 1.65 2.38
CA ILE A 44 -9.91 0.19 2.41
C ILE A 44 -9.60 -0.23 3.86
N LYS A 45 -10.23 -1.30 4.32
CA LYS A 45 -10.04 -1.84 5.66
C LYS A 45 -8.57 -2.13 5.92
N THR A 46 -8.08 -1.74 7.10
CA THR A 46 -6.66 -1.85 7.51
C THR A 46 -5.65 -1.00 6.73
N SER A 47 -6.10 -0.14 5.81
CA SER A 47 -5.19 0.75 5.08
C SER A 47 -4.55 1.79 6.00
N ARG A 48 -3.32 2.17 5.65
CA ARG A 48 -2.53 3.18 6.37
C ARG A 48 -2.53 4.46 5.54
N HIS A 49 -3.04 5.54 6.12
CA HIS A 49 -3.14 6.82 5.43
C HIS A 49 -1.83 7.61 5.51
N HIS A 50 -1.20 7.82 4.36
CA HIS A 50 0.02 8.61 4.22
C HIS A 50 -0.14 9.58 3.03
N PRO A 51 -0.69 10.78 3.25
CA PRO A 51 -1.03 11.72 2.19
C PRO A 51 0.12 12.02 1.23
N SER A 52 -0.18 12.11 -0.06
CA SER A 52 0.82 12.34 -1.10
C SER A 52 1.58 13.66 -0.92
N SER A 53 0.89 14.70 -0.43
CA SER A 53 1.42 16.04 -0.16
C SER A 53 2.55 16.07 0.87
N SER A 54 2.53 15.16 1.85
CA SER A 54 3.55 15.02 2.90
C SER A 54 4.37 13.73 2.78
N PHE A 55 4.15 12.93 1.73
CA PHE A 55 4.69 11.57 1.62
C PHE A 55 6.23 11.54 1.67
N ALA A 56 6.89 12.44 0.94
CA ALA A 56 8.36 12.52 0.89
C ALA A 56 8.99 12.76 2.27
N THR A 57 8.40 13.66 3.06
CA THR A 57 8.89 13.99 4.41
C THR A 57 8.65 12.84 5.39
N GLY A 58 7.58 12.05 5.20
CA GLY A 58 7.24 10.90 6.02
C GLY A 58 8.00 9.61 5.69
N LEU A 59 8.72 9.55 4.56
CA LEU A 59 9.39 8.33 4.07
C LEU A 59 10.28 7.62 5.09
N PRO A 60 11.11 8.30 5.91
CA PRO A 60 11.96 7.60 6.87
C PRO A 60 11.15 6.79 7.89
N TYR A 61 10.06 7.37 8.41
CA TYR A 61 9.17 6.71 9.36
C TYR A 61 8.38 5.59 8.69
N LEU A 62 7.82 5.88 7.50
CA LEU A 62 7.09 4.89 6.71
C LEU A 62 7.97 3.69 6.37
N HIS A 63 9.24 3.90 6.00
CA HIS A 63 10.16 2.82 5.69
C HIS A 63 10.41 1.93 6.91
N ALA A 64 10.73 2.51 8.08
CA ALA A 64 10.93 1.75 9.30
C ALA A 64 9.68 0.92 9.68
N GLU A 65 8.49 1.47 9.48
CA GLU A 65 7.23 0.79 9.74
C GLU A 65 6.96 -0.36 8.75
N LEU A 66 7.22 -0.12 7.46
CA LEU A 66 6.88 -1.03 6.38
C LEU A 66 7.88 -2.18 6.21
N GLN A 67 9.10 -2.09 6.74
CA GLN A 67 10.17 -3.09 6.58
C GLN A 67 9.76 -4.53 6.90
N LYS A 68 8.84 -4.74 7.84
CA LYS A 68 8.34 -6.06 8.24
C LYS A 68 7.40 -6.73 7.23
N PHE A 69 6.83 -5.98 6.29
CA PHE A 69 5.85 -6.49 5.35
C PHE A 69 6.53 -6.92 4.04
N PRO A 70 6.36 -8.17 3.59
CA PRO A 70 6.91 -8.62 2.31
C PRO A 70 6.15 -8.06 1.10
N VAL A 71 4.93 -7.55 1.27
CA VAL A 71 4.13 -7.01 0.17
C VAL A 71 3.55 -5.65 0.55
N LEU A 72 3.66 -4.66 -0.34
CA LEU A 72 3.16 -3.31 -0.15
C LEU A 72 2.23 -2.94 -1.32
N VAL A 73 1.04 -2.46 -1.01
CA VAL A 73 0.02 -2.09 -2.00
C VAL A 73 -0.30 -0.60 -1.85
N PHE A 74 0.18 0.21 -2.78
CA PHE A 74 -0.10 1.64 -2.80
C PHE A 74 -1.35 1.93 -3.62
N HIS A 75 -2.12 2.94 -3.21
CA HIS A 75 -3.22 3.45 -4.03
C HIS A 75 -3.49 4.93 -3.74
N CYS A 76 -4.21 5.58 -4.64
CA CYS A 76 -4.88 6.86 -4.35
C CYS A 76 -6.36 6.77 -4.76
N ALA A 77 -7.00 7.87 -5.16
CA ALA A 77 -8.37 7.82 -5.67
C ALA A 77 -8.49 7.01 -6.96
N LEU A 78 -7.68 7.34 -7.98
CA LEU A 78 -7.71 6.67 -9.29
C LEU A 78 -6.48 5.79 -9.57
N SER A 79 -5.43 5.90 -8.75
CA SER A 79 -4.12 5.26 -8.92
C SER A 79 -3.42 5.56 -10.26
N GLN A 80 -3.63 6.76 -10.83
CA GLN A 80 -3.00 7.18 -12.09
C GLN A 80 -1.78 8.10 -11.90
N GLN A 81 -1.67 8.77 -10.75
CA GLN A 81 -0.58 9.73 -10.48
C GLN A 81 0.02 9.51 -9.08
N ARG A 82 -0.71 9.90 -8.02
CA ARG A 82 -0.21 9.86 -6.63
C ARG A 82 0.21 8.46 -6.17
N GLY A 83 -0.63 7.44 -6.40
CA GLY A 83 -0.31 6.04 -6.08
C GLY A 83 0.99 5.54 -6.74
N PRO A 84 1.10 5.57 -8.08
CA PRO A 84 2.34 5.22 -8.77
C PRO A 84 3.58 6.04 -8.36
N ALA A 85 3.41 7.34 -8.13
CA ALA A 85 4.50 8.23 -7.71
C ALA A 85 5.00 7.87 -6.31
N ALA A 86 4.11 7.68 -5.34
CA ALA A 86 4.44 7.27 -3.98
C ALA A 86 5.13 5.90 -3.94
N ALA A 87 4.60 4.91 -4.68
CA ALA A 87 5.22 3.59 -4.79
C ALA A 87 6.65 3.68 -5.34
N SER A 88 6.84 4.45 -6.43
CA SER A 88 8.16 4.66 -7.02
C SER A 88 9.13 5.38 -6.08
N MET A 89 8.62 6.37 -5.33
CA MET A 89 9.40 7.13 -4.35
C MET A 89 9.85 6.23 -3.20
N TYR A 90 8.95 5.39 -2.67
CA TYR A 90 9.28 4.40 -1.64
C TYR A 90 10.33 3.40 -2.12
N MET A 91 10.17 2.84 -3.34
CA MET A 91 11.14 1.90 -3.92
C MET A 91 12.54 2.52 -4.02
N ARG A 92 12.65 3.77 -4.50
CA ARG A 92 13.92 4.50 -4.56
C ARG A 92 14.52 4.72 -3.18
N TYR A 93 13.70 5.12 -2.20
CA TYR A 93 14.15 5.31 -0.83
C TYR A 93 14.72 4.00 -0.25
N LYS A 94 13.98 2.90 -0.37
CA LYS A 94 14.41 1.56 0.06
C LYS A 94 15.75 1.15 -0.57
N ASP A 95 15.94 1.43 -1.87
CA ASP A 95 17.16 1.08 -2.58
C ASP A 95 18.35 1.94 -2.14
N MET A 96 18.11 3.20 -1.74
CA MET A 96 19.13 4.10 -1.19
C MET A 96 19.52 3.79 0.26
N THR A 97 18.56 3.36 1.09
CA THR A 97 18.75 3.13 2.53
C THR A 97 18.98 1.67 2.90
N GLY A 98 18.78 0.75 1.96
CA GLY A 98 19.11 -0.66 2.14
C GLY A 98 20.62 -0.86 2.36
N PRO A 99 21.06 -2.03 2.86
CA PRO A 99 22.47 -2.30 3.04
C PRO A 99 23.21 -2.09 1.72
N HIS A 100 24.14 -1.13 1.70
CA HIS A 100 25.01 -0.93 0.55
C HIS A 100 25.72 -2.24 0.26
N LYS A 101 25.49 -2.81 -0.92
CA LYS A 101 26.35 -3.86 -1.47
C LYS A 101 27.71 -3.22 -1.77
N THR A 102 28.52 -3.00 -0.75
CA THR A 102 29.95 -2.71 -0.91
C THR A 102 30.60 -4.03 -1.28
N PRO A 103 31.20 -4.17 -2.48
CA PRO A 103 31.92 -5.37 -2.83
C PRO A 103 33.10 -5.53 -1.85
N GLY A 104 33.07 -6.57 -1.01
CA GLY A 104 34.18 -6.91 -0.11
C GLY A 104 34.06 -6.46 1.35
N SER A 105 32.91 -5.99 1.84
CA SER A 105 32.72 -5.85 3.30
C SER A 105 32.22 -7.16 3.91
N GLU A 106 33.06 -7.83 4.70
CA GLU A 106 32.72 -9.05 5.47
C GLU A 106 31.68 -8.79 6.59
N TYR A 107 31.15 -7.57 6.69
CA TYR A 107 30.12 -7.14 7.64
C TYR A 107 28.73 -6.95 7.00
N ALA A 108 28.57 -7.27 5.71
CA ALA A 108 27.33 -7.05 4.97
C ALA A 108 26.40 -8.27 4.99
N ASP A 109 25.73 -8.58 6.11
CA ASP A 109 24.53 -9.45 6.02
C ASP A 109 23.51 -9.30 7.16
N GLN A 110 23.16 -8.07 7.53
CA GLN A 110 21.90 -7.84 8.25
C GLN A 110 20.86 -7.30 7.28
N LYS A 111 20.27 -8.19 6.46
CA LYS A 111 18.97 -7.92 5.84
C LYS A 111 17.97 -7.68 6.97
N THR A 112 17.53 -6.43 7.15
CA THR A 112 16.61 -6.03 8.21
C THR A 112 15.15 -6.45 7.95
N GLY A 113 14.87 -7.16 6.86
CA GLY A 113 13.52 -7.61 6.52
C GLY A 113 13.44 -8.47 5.26
N PRO A 114 12.24 -8.98 4.93
CA PRO A 114 12.00 -9.72 3.69
C PRO A 114 12.23 -8.86 2.45
N GLU A 115 12.45 -9.52 1.31
CA GLU A 115 12.36 -8.83 0.02
C GLU A 115 10.92 -8.35 -0.20
N GLN A 116 10.76 -7.05 -0.47
CA GLN A 116 9.44 -6.43 -0.57
C GLN A 116 8.97 -6.34 -2.02
N GLU A 117 7.80 -6.90 -2.31
CA GLU A 117 7.09 -6.67 -3.56
C GLU A 117 6.19 -5.44 -3.44
N VAL A 118 6.32 -4.51 -4.40
CA VAL A 118 5.57 -3.25 -4.40
C VAL A 118 4.55 -3.25 -5.53
N TYR A 119 3.31 -2.99 -5.17
CA TYR A 119 2.15 -2.95 -6.05
C TYR A 119 1.47 -1.58 -6.04
N VAL A 120 0.77 -1.28 -7.14
CA VAL A 120 -0.23 -0.21 -7.23
C VAL A 120 -1.60 -0.84 -7.50
N LEU A 121 -2.60 -0.52 -6.68
CA LEU A 121 -3.98 -0.98 -6.86
C LEU A 121 -4.61 -0.28 -8.08
N LYS A 122 -4.94 -1.04 -9.11
CA LYS A 122 -5.56 -0.54 -10.34
C LYS A 122 -6.91 0.11 -10.05
N GLY A 123 -7.13 1.31 -10.57
CA GLY A 123 -8.38 2.06 -10.40
C GLY A 123 -8.53 2.79 -9.06
N GLY A 124 -7.64 2.51 -8.09
CA GLY A 124 -7.64 3.17 -6.79
C GLY A 124 -8.92 2.97 -5.98
N PHE A 125 -9.14 3.88 -5.02
CA PHE A 125 -10.29 3.80 -4.13
C PHE A 125 -11.63 4.07 -4.84
N THR A 126 -11.65 4.91 -5.88
CA THR A 126 -12.88 5.20 -6.65
C THR A 126 -13.50 3.94 -7.22
N GLU A 127 -12.66 3.05 -7.73
CA GLU A 127 -13.08 1.79 -8.32
C GLU A 127 -13.29 0.71 -7.25
N TRP A 128 -12.53 0.73 -6.16
CA TRP A 128 -12.78 -0.11 -4.98
C TRP A 128 -14.18 0.12 -4.40
N GLN A 129 -14.51 1.37 -4.08
CA GLN A 129 -15.74 1.71 -3.38
C GLN A 129 -16.99 1.42 -4.22
N ARG A 130 -16.91 1.55 -5.55
CA ARG A 130 -18.01 1.22 -6.47
C ARG A 130 -18.49 -0.22 -6.32
N GLU A 131 -17.56 -1.13 -6.01
CA GLU A 131 -17.85 -2.56 -5.94
C GLU A 131 -17.94 -3.07 -4.49
N PHE A 132 -17.04 -2.61 -3.62
CA PHE A 132 -16.85 -3.12 -2.27
C PHE A 132 -17.11 -2.09 -1.16
N GLY A 133 -17.58 -0.89 -1.50
CA GLY A 133 -17.78 0.20 -0.54
C GLY A 133 -18.73 -0.18 0.61
N LYS A 134 -19.82 -0.89 0.30
CA LYS A 134 -20.83 -1.32 1.29
C LYS A 134 -20.44 -2.58 2.08
N ASP A 135 -19.32 -3.22 1.77
CA ASP A 135 -18.87 -4.42 2.49
C ASP A 135 -17.93 -4.02 3.64
N GLU A 136 -18.45 -4.04 4.87
CA GLU A 136 -17.71 -3.66 6.10
C GLU A 136 -16.51 -4.58 6.42
N ARG A 137 -16.42 -5.73 5.74
CA ARG A 137 -15.23 -6.61 5.83
C ARG A 137 -14.07 -6.08 4.99
N LEU A 138 -14.34 -5.17 4.05
CA LEU A 138 -13.43 -4.69 3.03
C LEU A 138 -13.20 -3.18 3.10
N THR A 139 -14.19 -2.43 3.56
CA THR A 139 -14.20 -0.96 3.60
C THR A 139 -14.61 -0.47 4.98
N GLU A 140 -13.92 0.56 5.47
CA GLU A 140 -14.21 1.23 6.74
C GLU A 140 -14.65 2.68 6.46
N ASP A 141 -15.50 3.22 7.35
CA ASP A 141 -16.03 4.59 7.31
C ASP A 141 -16.65 4.98 5.96
N TYR A 142 -17.31 4.03 5.29
CA TYR A 142 -17.95 4.27 4.00
C TYR A 142 -19.18 5.18 4.15
N ASP A 143 -19.14 6.34 3.48
CA ASP A 143 -20.25 7.27 3.42
C ASP A 143 -20.92 7.21 2.04
N GLU A 144 -22.02 6.46 1.94
CA GLU A 144 -22.79 6.38 0.69
C GLU A 144 -23.29 7.76 0.23
N GLY A 145 -23.60 8.67 1.15
CA GLY A 145 -24.03 10.03 0.83
C GLY A 145 -22.93 10.84 0.14
N TYR A 146 -21.68 10.66 0.58
CA TYR A 146 -20.51 11.26 -0.05
C TYR A 146 -20.38 10.84 -1.52
N TRP A 147 -20.56 9.55 -1.82
CA TRP A 147 -20.37 8.99 -3.16
C TRP A 147 -21.55 9.18 -4.12
N LYS A 148 -22.72 9.64 -3.66
CA LYS A 148 -23.88 9.91 -4.55
C LYS A 148 -23.62 10.98 -5.61
N TYR A 149 -22.59 11.78 -5.44
CA TYR A 149 -22.28 12.94 -6.29
C TYR A 149 -21.02 12.77 -7.14
N PHE A 150 -20.43 11.56 -7.18
CA PHE A 150 -19.20 11.21 -7.91
C PHE A 150 -19.38 9.93 -8.76
#